data_AF-A0A6L5E363-F1
#
_entry.id   AF-A0A6L5E363-F1
#
_cell.length_a   1.000
_cell.length_b   1.000
_cell.length_c   1.000
_cell.angle_alpha   90.00
_cell.angle_beta   90.00
_cell.angle_gamma   90.00
#
_symmetry.space_group_name_H-M   'P 1'
#
loop_
_entity.id
_entity.type
_entity.pdbx_description
1 polymer ?
#
loop_
_entity_poly.entity_id
_entity_poly.type
_entity_poly.pdbx_seq_one_letter_code
_entity_poly.pdbx_strand_id
1 'polypeptide(L)'
;MRFIRFLIITLLFSFIFIEAYCQVNLSSHSPITIKSTTLDTIKLTDKIKIIDVLWLNDTIRVSVSNQDVKTDTSVVKNVNNKGYFASRGFILSDESVMQNCFSYALEKYFENSETYSQNIFRKTTSIDGKSIEKILNHSFVKITEFTTKPRKNLKQTIPNDVVLAFVNNFGSVIHTVYYRNEKFYTKNGMFTPDTFKSLNKFIQKTYWDTKKIIVYRIDEDKIKST
;
A
#
# COMPACT_ATOMS: atom_id res chain seq x y z
N MET A 1 21.38 61.96 -4.68
CA MET A 1 19.95 61.55 -4.60
C MET A 1 19.58 60.32 -5.43
N ARG A 2 20.10 60.12 -6.66
CA ARG A 2 19.76 58.93 -7.49
C ARG A 2 20.17 57.59 -6.86
N PHE A 3 21.34 57.53 -6.23
CA PHE A 3 21.87 56.28 -5.63
C PHE A 3 21.01 55.75 -4.47
N ILE A 4 20.51 56.65 -3.61
CA ILE A 4 19.63 56.29 -2.48
C ILE A 4 18.29 55.73 -2.97
N ARG A 5 17.73 56.29 -4.06
CA ARG A 5 16.51 55.76 -4.69
C ARG A 5 16.70 54.34 -5.22
N PHE A 6 17.82 54.06 -5.89
CA PHE A 6 18.11 52.71 -6.37
C PHE A 6 18.27 51.73 -5.21
N LEU A 7 18.95 52.11 -4.13
CA LEU A 7 19.12 51.24 -2.96
C LEU A 7 17.78 50.89 -2.28
N ILE A 8 16.88 51.86 -2.16
CA ILE A 8 15.53 51.65 -1.59
C ILE A 8 14.70 50.73 -2.49
N ILE A 9 14.76 50.91 -3.82
CA ILE A 9 14.04 50.05 -4.77
C ILE A 9 14.56 48.61 -4.71
N THR A 10 15.88 48.42 -4.66
CA THR A 10 16.48 47.08 -4.56
C THR A 10 16.10 46.38 -3.26
N LEU A 11 16.10 47.10 -2.13
CA LEU A 11 15.67 46.58 -0.83
C LEU A 11 14.18 46.20 -0.80
N LEU A 12 13.32 47.03 -1.40
CA LEU A 12 11.89 46.74 -1.52
C LEU A 12 11.64 45.49 -2.39
N PHE A 13 12.33 45.37 -3.52
CA PHE A 13 12.21 44.18 -4.37
C PHE A 13 12.71 42.92 -3.66
N SER A 14 13.83 42.98 -2.93
CA SER A 14 14.29 41.82 -2.17
C SER A 14 13.33 41.42 -1.04
N PHE A 15 12.62 42.36 -0.42
CA PHE A 15 11.56 42.04 0.55
C PHE A 15 10.36 41.35 -0.09
N ILE A 16 9.92 41.80 -1.27
CA ILE A 16 8.80 41.16 -2.01
C ILE A 16 9.16 39.72 -2.40
N PHE A 17 10.40 39.47 -2.84
CA PHE A 17 10.84 38.12 -3.16
C PHE A 17 10.98 37.23 -1.93
N ILE A 18 11.36 37.77 -0.76
CA ILE A 18 11.42 37.00 0.50
C ILE A 18 10.00 36.64 0.98
N GLU A 19 9.05 37.57 0.95
CA GLU A 19 7.65 37.26 1.32
C GLU A 19 6.99 36.26 0.37
N ALA A 20 7.25 36.37 -0.93
CA ALA A 20 6.76 35.39 -1.92
C ALA A 20 7.41 34.00 -1.77
N TYR A 21 8.67 33.92 -1.33
CA TYR A 21 9.35 32.64 -1.06
C TYR A 21 8.98 32.04 0.31
N CYS A 22 8.56 32.87 1.28
CA CYS A 22 8.06 32.40 2.58
C CYS A 22 6.59 31.96 2.55
N GLN A 23 5.86 32.21 1.46
CA GLN A 23 4.54 31.61 1.18
C GLN A 23 4.64 30.28 0.42
N VAL A 24 5.75 29.55 0.54
CA VAL A 24 5.68 28.10 0.33
C VAL A 24 4.81 27.57 1.47
N ASN A 25 3.53 27.36 1.16
CA ASN A 25 2.58 26.61 1.96
C ASN A 25 3.23 25.28 2.39
N LEU A 26 3.94 25.27 3.52
CA LEU A 26 4.09 24.08 4.31
C LEU A 26 2.67 23.75 4.75
N SER A 27 2.04 22.83 4.02
CA SER A 27 0.87 22.11 4.48
C SER A 27 1.18 21.61 5.89
N SER A 28 0.69 22.34 6.88
CA SER A 28 0.74 21.99 8.30
C SER A 28 -0.26 20.88 8.65
N HIS A 29 -0.92 20.31 7.64
CA HIS A 29 -1.84 19.20 7.84
C HIS A 29 -1.04 17.93 8.11
N SER A 30 -1.04 17.53 9.38
CA SER A 30 -0.78 16.14 9.74
C SER A 30 -1.89 15.28 9.14
N PRO A 31 -1.57 14.12 8.53
CA PRO A 31 -2.59 13.23 7.99
C PRO A 31 -3.58 12.81 9.07
N ILE A 32 -4.85 12.67 8.70
CA ILE A 32 -5.90 12.17 9.59
C ILE A 32 -5.60 10.72 9.92
N THR A 33 -5.38 10.41 11.20
CA THR A 33 -5.06 9.05 11.65
C THR A 33 -6.31 8.19 11.78
N ILE A 34 -6.48 7.24 10.87
CA ILE A 34 -7.48 6.18 10.94
C ILE A 34 -7.03 5.18 12.00
N LYS A 35 -7.73 5.15 13.14
CA LYS A 35 -7.46 4.23 14.24
C LYS A 35 -8.26 2.94 14.06
N SER A 36 -7.62 1.79 14.32
CA SER A 36 -8.33 0.55 14.57
C SER A 36 -8.59 0.34 16.06
N THR A 37 -9.67 -0.36 16.38
CA THR A 37 -9.99 -0.83 17.73
C THR A 37 -10.03 -2.36 17.72
N THR A 38 -9.29 -3.01 18.62
CA THR A 38 -9.39 -4.47 18.78
C THR A 38 -10.74 -4.80 19.41
N LEU A 39 -11.54 -5.65 18.75
CA LEU A 39 -12.84 -6.10 19.25
C LEU A 39 -12.70 -7.41 19.99
N ASP A 40 -11.96 -8.37 19.42
CA ASP A 40 -11.82 -9.71 19.97
C ASP A 40 -10.47 -10.35 19.61
N THR A 41 -10.04 -11.33 20.41
CA THR A 41 -8.88 -12.19 20.14
C THR A 41 -9.35 -13.59 19.79
N ILE A 42 -9.32 -13.91 18.49
CA ILE A 42 -9.80 -15.18 17.94
C ILE A 42 -8.83 -16.33 18.23
N LYS A 43 -7.53 -16.04 18.17
CA LYS A 43 -6.48 -17.04 18.41
C LYS A 43 -5.24 -16.36 18.96
N LEU A 44 -4.62 -16.99 19.95
CA LEU A 44 -3.33 -16.61 20.47
C LEU A 44 -2.40 -17.83 20.41
N THR A 45 -1.27 -17.68 19.73
CA THR A 45 -0.14 -18.61 19.78
C THR A 45 1.11 -17.83 20.19
N ASP A 46 2.20 -18.52 20.50
CA ASP A 46 3.46 -17.87 20.87
C ASP A 46 3.93 -16.87 19.81
N LYS A 47 3.73 -17.19 18.52
CA LYS A 47 4.21 -16.39 17.38
C LYS A 47 3.17 -15.41 16.82
N ILE A 48 1.89 -15.76 16.89
CA ILE A 48 0.83 -15.06 16.14
C ILE A 48 -0.39 -14.85 17.01
N LYS A 49 -0.90 -13.62 17.00
CA LYS A 49 -2.22 -13.26 17.50
C LYS A 49 -3.16 -12.97 16.34
N ILE A 50 -4.27 -13.68 16.25
CA ILE A 50 -5.36 -13.39 15.29
C ILE A 50 -6.43 -12.62 16.05
N ILE A 51 -6.71 -11.41 15.60
CA ILE A 51 -7.69 -10.50 16.18
C ILE A 51 -8.73 -10.07 15.16
N ASP A 52 -9.95 -9.86 15.63
CA ASP A 52 -10.94 -9.10 14.88
C ASP A 52 -10.85 -7.64 15.34
N VAL A 53 -10.70 -6.73 14.40
CA VAL A 53 -10.56 -5.29 14.66
C VAL A 53 -11.66 -4.52 13.93
N LEU A 54 -12.20 -3.51 14.60
CA LEU A 54 -12.98 -2.47 13.94
C LEU A 54 -12.00 -1.51 13.26
N TRP A 55 -12.09 -1.42 11.94
CA TRP A 55 -11.33 -0.47 11.14
C TRP A 55 -12.30 0.25 10.22
N LEU A 56 -12.42 1.57 10.40
CA LEU A 56 -13.54 2.35 9.88
C LEU A 56 -14.87 1.70 10.31
N ASN A 57 -15.79 1.45 9.37
CA ASN A 57 -17.10 0.86 9.63
C ASN A 57 -17.10 -0.68 9.57
N ASP A 58 -15.94 -1.31 9.39
CA ASP A 58 -15.85 -2.75 9.13
C ASP A 58 -15.09 -3.49 10.23
N THR A 59 -15.62 -4.67 10.58
CA THR A 59 -14.83 -5.68 11.29
C THR A 59 -13.98 -6.46 10.29
N ILE A 60 -12.66 -6.38 10.45
CA ILE A 60 -11.68 -7.12 9.65
C ILE A 60 -10.83 -8.03 10.53
N ARG A 61 -10.34 -9.12 9.96
CA ARG A 61 -9.46 -10.07 10.64
C ARG A 61 -8.01 -9.79 10.32
N VAL A 62 -7.22 -9.60 11.37
CA VAL A 62 -5.79 -9.28 11.27
C VAL A 62 -4.99 -10.32 12.05
N SER A 63 -3.99 -10.90 11.39
CA SER A 63 -2.95 -11.68 12.06
C SER A 63 -1.79 -10.74 12.39
N VAL A 64 -1.39 -10.71 13.66
CA VAL A 64 -0.33 -9.85 14.19
C VAL A 64 0.79 -10.74 14.74
N SER A 65 2.03 -10.45 14.36
CA SER A 65 3.20 -11.12 14.93
C SER A 65 3.42 -10.67 16.37
N ASN A 66 3.60 -11.63 17.28
CA ASN A 66 4.15 -11.34 18.60
C ASN A 66 5.65 -11.08 18.41
N GLN A 67 6.11 -9.86 18.69
CA GLN A 67 7.47 -9.40 18.37
C GLN A 67 8.58 -10.13 19.15
N ASP A 68 8.23 -10.97 20.12
CA ASP A 68 9.17 -11.62 21.03
C ASP A 68 9.66 -13.01 20.56
N VAL A 69 9.17 -13.53 19.42
CA VAL A 69 9.52 -14.88 18.97
C VAL A 69 10.14 -14.86 17.58
N LYS A 70 11.45 -15.14 17.53
CA LYS A 70 12.19 -15.37 16.27
C LYS A 70 11.50 -16.46 15.46
N THR A 71 11.27 -16.17 14.18
CA THR A 71 10.70 -17.13 13.24
C THR A 71 11.81 -18.06 12.78
N ASP A 72 11.65 -19.35 13.04
CA ASP A 72 12.61 -20.34 12.56
C ASP A 72 12.60 -20.37 11.02
N THR A 73 13.66 -19.84 10.41
CA THR A 73 13.87 -19.82 8.97
C THR A 73 14.47 -21.13 8.43
N SER A 74 14.66 -22.15 9.27
CA SER A 74 15.16 -23.47 8.84
C SER A 74 14.28 -24.14 7.77
N VAL A 75 12.96 -23.92 7.82
CA VAL A 75 11.98 -24.41 6.83
C VAL A 75 12.15 -23.74 5.45
N VAL A 76 12.81 -22.59 5.40
CA VAL A 76 13.05 -21.81 4.17
C VAL A 76 14.11 -22.45 3.26
N LYS A 77 14.92 -23.38 3.78
CA LYS A 77 15.98 -24.05 2.99
C LYS A 77 15.47 -24.89 1.82
N ASN A 78 14.17 -25.21 1.77
CA ASN A 78 13.55 -26.04 0.74
C ASN A 78 12.59 -25.27 -0.20
N VAL A 79 12.70 -23.94 -0.29
CA VAL A 79 11.87 -23.18 -1.24
C VAL A 79 12.33 -23.49 -2.67
N ASN A 80 11.44 -24.13 -3.43
CA ASN A 80 11.66 -24.44 -4.84
C ASN A 80 11.89 -23.13 -5.61
N ASN A 81 13.04 -22.98 -6.27
CA ASN A 81 13.50 -21.73 -6.94
C ASN A 81 12.67 -21.32 -8.19
N LYS A 82 11.43 -21.80 -8.32
CA LYS A 82 10.55 -21.56 -9.45
C LYS A 82 9.57 -20.44 -9.13
N GLY A 83 9.67 -19.32 -9.85
CA GLY A 83 8.74 -18.19 -9.74
C GLY A 83 9.46 -16.84 -9.66
N TYR A 84 8.74 -15.75 -9.95
CA TYR A 84 9.31 -14.40 -10.03
C TYR A 84 10.07 -13.99 -8.76
N PHE A 85 9.46 -14.15 -7.59
CA PHE A 85 10.07 -13.77 -6.32
C PHE A 85 11.27 -14.65 -5.94
N ALA A 86 11.18 -15.96 -6.17
CA ALA A 86 12.28 -16.89 -5.94
C ALA A 86 13.48 -16.59 -6.86
N SER A 87 13.23 -16.27 -8.13
CA SER A 87 14.28 -15.92 -9.09
C SER A 87 15.04 -14.62 -8.77
N ARG A 88 14.49 -13.78 -7.88
CA ARG A 88 15.13 -12.56 -7.41
C ARG A 88 16.06 -12.83 -6.20
N GLY A 89 16.01 -14.02 -5.58
CA GLY A 89 16.96 -14.45 -4.56
C GLY A 89 16.81 -13.79 -3.18
N PHE A 90 15.68 -13.16 -2.89
CA PHE A 90 15.51 -12.36 -1.69
C PHE A 90 14.56 -13.01 -0.66
N ILE A 91 15.14 -13.70 0.31
CA ILE A 91 14.45 -14.25 1.49
C ILE A 91 14.60 -13.25 2.65
N LEU A 92 13.52 -13.05 3.41
CA LEU A 92 13.41 -12.01 4.45
C LEU A 92 13.78 -12.46 5.87
N SER A 93 13.95 -11.45 6.73
CA SER A 93 13.94 -11.51 8.19
C SER A 93 12.56 -11.83 8.76
N ASP A 94 12.54 -12.42 9.97
CA ASP A 94 11.35 -12.91 10.70
C ASP A 94 10.13 -11.99 10.66
N GLU A 95 10.31 -10.69 10.91
CA GLU A 95 9.22 -9.71 10.97
C GLU A 95 8.45 -9.59 9.67
N SER A 96 9.14 -9.77 8.55
CA SER A 96 8.60 -9.49 7.22
C SER A 96 8.07 -10.76 6.53
N VAL A 97 8.22 -11.93 7.17
CA VAL A 97 7.50 -13.15 6.79
C VAL A 97 6.01 -13.02 7.06
N MET A 98 5.63 -12.26 8.09
CA MET A 98 4.24 -12.12 8.52
C MET A 98 3.38 -11.39 7.49
N GLN A 99 3.87 -10.29 6.93
CA GLN A 99 3.08 -9.45 6.04
C GLN A 99 2.80 -10.14 4.71
N ASN A 100 1.57 -10.03 4.20
CA ASN A 100 1.21 -10.55 2.88
C ASN A 100 1.03 -9.40 1.88
N CYS A 101 0.67 -9.73 0.63
CA CYS A 101 0.50 -8.73 -0.42
C CYS A 101 -0.61 -7.71 -0.11
N PHE A 102 -1.67 -8.15 0.58
CA PHE A 102 -2.81 -7.33 0.98
C PHE A 102 -2.41 -6.25 1.98
N SER A 103 -1.85 -6.65 3.12
CA SER A 103 -1.42 -5.69 4.14
C SER A 103 -0.25 -4.83 3.67
N TYR A 104 0.65 -5.34 2.82
CA TYR A 104 1.73 -4.55 2.24
C TYR A 104 1.23 -3.46 1.29
N ALA A 105 0.29 -3.77 0.40
CA ALA A 105 -0.26 -2.77 -0.51
C ALA A 105 -0.98 -1.65 0.25
N LEU A 106 -1.73 -1.99 1.30
CA LEU A 106 -2.39 -1.01 2.16
C LEU A 106 -1.38 -0.20 2.99
N GLU A 107 -0.38 -0.84 3.61
CA GLU A 107 0.71 -0.14 4.30
C GLU A 107 1.34 0.91 3.39
N LYS A 108 1.73 0.52 2.17
CA LYS A 108 2.34 1.45 1.20
C LYS A 108 1.38 2.55 0.76
N TYR A 109 0.10 2.24 0.56
CA TYR A 109 -0.90 3.25 0.20
C TYR A 109 -0.98 4.35 1.25
N PHE A 110 -1.11 4.00 2.54
CA PHE A 110 -1.24 4.97 3.62
C PHE A 110 0.08 5.64 4.02
N GLU A 111 1.23 4.96 3.89
CA GLU A 111 2.55 5.60 4.06
C GLU A 111 2.80 6.73 3.06
N ASN A 112 2.16 6.66 1.89
CA ASN A 112 2.33 7.62 0.81
C ASN A 112 1.16 8.59 0.68
N SER A 113 0.14 8.47 1.52
CA SER A 113 -1.01 9.37 1.53
C SER A 113 -0.68 10.65 2.30
N GLU A 114 -0.96 11.79 1.70
CA GLU A 114 -0.85 13.09 2.37
C GLU A 114 -2.06 13.37 3.28
N THR A 115 -3.17 12.68 3.06
CA THR A 115 -4.46 12.94 3.73
C THR A 115 -4.70 12.02 4.90
N TYR A 116 -4.34 10.74 4.79
CA TYR A 116 -4.70 9.71 5.78
C TYR A 116 -3.49 8.91 6.22
N SER A 117 -3.40 8.65 7.52
CA SER A 117 -2.49 7.65 8.07
C SER A 117 -3.29 6.54 8.78
N GLN A 118 -2.63 5.45 9.14
CA GLN A 118 -3.26 4.32 9.82
C GLN A 118 -2.26 3.59 10.72
N ASN A 119 -2.76 2.78 11.67
CA ASN A 119 -1.92 2.10 12.66
C ASN A 119 -1.94 0.56 12.62
N ILE A 120 -2.70 -0.06 11.71
CA ILE A 120 -2.97 -1.51 11.67
C ILE A 120 -2.18 -2.27 10.60
N PHE A 121 -2.05 -1.75 9.38
CA PHE A 121 -1.30 -2.39 8.30
C PHE A 121 0.18 -2.05 8.43
N ARG A 122 0.95 -3.02 8.90
CA ARG A 122 2.40 -2.92 9.14
C ARG A 122 3.11 -4.20 8.68
N LYS A 123 4.43 -4.16 8.60
CA LYS A 123 5.30 -5.35 8.39
C LYS A 123 4.96 -6.53 9.31
N THR A 124 4.49 -6.28 10.53
CA THR A 124 4.13 -7.30 11.51
C THR A 124 2.70 -7.82 11.38
N THR A 125 1.97 -7.46 10.31
CA THR A 125 0.56 -7.81 10.16
C THR A 125 0.22 -8.39 8.79
N SER A 126 -0.70 -9.35 8.75
CA SER A 126 -1.36 -9.82 7.54
C SER A 126 -2.88 -9.80 7.69
N ILE A 127 -3.58 -9.67 6.57
CA ILE A 127 -5.04 -9.71 6.50
C ILE A 127 -5.47 -10.81 5.55
N ASP A 128 -6.61 -11.45 5.83
CA ASP A 128 -7.13 -12.51 4.97
C ASP A 128 -7.87 -11.98 3.72
N GLY A 129 -8.19 -12.89 2.79
CA GLY A 129 -8.90 -12.57 1.55
C GLY A 129 -10.26 -11.90 1.78
N LYS A 130 -11.01 -12.36 2.79
CA LYS A 130 -12.33 -11.80 3.13
C LYS A 130 -12.21 -10.36 3.64
N SER A 131 -11.18 -10.09 4.44
CA SER A 131 -10.91 -8.78 5.00
C SER A 131 -10.49 -7.78 3.93
N ILE A 132 -9.61 -8.16 2.99
CA ILE A 132 -9.25 -7.27 1.89
C ILE A 132 -10.43 -7.00 0.95
N GLU A 133 -11.27 -8.00 0.65
CA GLU A 133 -12.48 -7.78 -0.15
C GLU A 133 -13.44 -6.81 0.52
N LYS A 134 -13.64 -6.94 1.84
CA LYS A 134 -14.46 -6.01 2.62
C LYS A 134 -13.90 -4.58 2.58
N ILE A 135 -12.61 -4.42 2.85
CA ILE A 135 -11.91 -3.12 2.78
C ILE A 135 -12.08 -2.48 1.39
N LEU A 136 -11.84 -3.23 0.32
CA LEU A 136 -11.91 -2.71 -1.04
C LEU A 136 -13.34 -2.32 -1.46
N ASN A 137 -14.35 -3.07 -1.01
CA ASN A 137 -15.74 -2.80 -1.37
C ASN A 137 -16.37 -1.66 -0.57
N HIS A 138 -15.98 -1.50 0.70
CA HIS A 138 -16.62 -0.57 1.62
C HIS A 138 -15.81 0.70 1.83
N SER A 139 -14.48 0.64 1.89
CA SER A 139 -13.62 1.79 2.21
C SER A 139 -12.93 2.40 0.99
N PHE A 140 -12.96 1.71 -0.15
CA PHE A 140 -12.37 2.17 -1.41
C PHE A 140 -13.45 2.31 -2.48
N VAL A 141 -13.17 3.16 -3.45
CA VAL A 141 -13.94 3.33 -4.67
C VAL A 141 -13.18 2.72 -5.85
N LYS A 142 -13.90 1.97 -6.68
CA LYS A 142 -13.37 1.47 -7.95
C LYS A 142 -13.23 2.63 -8.93
N ILE A 143 -11.99 2.90 -9.35
CA ILE A 143 -11.66 3.93 -10.34
C ILE A 143 -11.80 3.39 -11.76
N THR A 144 -11.27 2.19 -12.00
CA THR A 144 -11.35 1.53 -13.31
C THR A 144 -11.13 0.02 -13.15
N GLU A 145 -11.48 -0.76 -14.17
CA GLU A 145 -11.13 -2.16 -14.28
C GLU A 145 -10.78 -2.53 -15.72
N PHE A 146 -9.88 -3.49 -15.89
CA PHE A 146 -9.49 -3.99 -17.21
C PHE A 146 -9.12 -5.47 -17.16
N THR A 147 -9.43 -6.20 -18.23
CA THR A 147 -9.03 -7.61 -18.37
C THR A 147 -7.54 -7.73 -18.68
N THR A 148 -6.91 -8.84 -18.29
CA THR A 148 -5.48 -9.08 -18.57
C THR A 148 -5.24 -9.58 -20.01
N LYS A 149 -6.30 -10.05 -20.67
CA LYS A 149 -6.30 -10.54 -22.05
C LYS A 149 -7.23 -9.69 -22.92
N PRO A 150 -6.80 -9.31 -24.14
CA PRO A 150 -5.47 -9.50 -24.73
C PRO A 150 -4.38 -8.64 -24.04
N ARG A 151 -3.10 -9.01 -24.17
CA ARG A 151 -1.95 -8.35 -23.49
C ARG A 151 -1.91 -6.82 -23.63
N LYS A 152 -2.46 -6.27 -24.72
CA LYS A 152 -2.55 -4.82 -24.93
C LYS A 152 -3.32 -4.11 -23.82
N ASN A 153 -4.24 -4.80 -23.14
CA ASN A 153 -5.01 -4.25 -22.02
C ASN A 153 -4.14 -4.00 -20.77
N LEU A 154 -2.92 -4.54 -20.70
CA LEU A 154 -1.98 -4.26 -19.61
C LEU A 154 -1.12 -2.99 -19.85
N LYS A 155 -1.37 -2.27 -20.96
CA LYS A 155 -0.76 -0.98 -21.27
C LYS A 155 -1.66 0.21 -20.93
N GLN A 156 -2.71 -0.01 -20.15
CA GLN A 156 -3.62 1.04 -19.71
C GLN A 156 -2.89 2.05 -18.83
N THR A 157 -3.22 3.32 -18.99
CA THR A 157 -2.76 4.37 -18.07
C THR A 157 -3.39 4.15 -16.71
N ILE A 158 -2.56 4.00 -15.68
CA ILE A 158 -3.02 3.78 -14.31
C ILE A 158 -2.84 5.11 -13.56
N PRO A 159 -3.88 5.62 -12.88
CA PRO A 159 -3.76 6.82 -12.07
C PRO A 159 -2.72 6.63 -10.97
N ASN A 160 -2.08 7.72 -10.53
CA ASN A 160 -1.18 7.65 -9.40
C ASN A 160 -1.92 7.35 -8.09
N ASP A 161 -1.18 6.81 -7.12
CA ASP A 161 -1.63 6.61 -5.73
C ASP A 161 -2.90 5.76 -5.65
N VAL A 162 -2.79 4.51 -6.10
CA VAL A 162 -3.90 3.55 -6.18
C VAL A 162 -3.48 2.15 -5.75
N VAL A 163 -4.44 1.37 -5.29
CA VAL A 163 -4.29 -0.08 -5.06
C VAL A 163 -4.87 -0.83 -6.25
N LEU A 164 -4.12 -1.77 -6.79
CA LEU A 164 -4.58 -2.67 -7.84
C LEU A 164 -4.87 -4.04 -7.22
N ALA A 165 -6.08 -4.54 -7.40
CA ALA A 165 -6.48 -5.89 -7.01
C ALA A 165 -6.50 -6.80 -8.23
N PHE A 166 -5.79 -7.93 -8.14
CA PHE A 166 -5.73 -8.94 -9.20
C PHE A 166 -6.81 -9.98 -8.90
N VAL A 167 -7.74 -10.14 -9.83
CA VAL A 167 -8.91 -10.99 -9.67
C VAL A 167 -8.79 -12.20 -10.59
N ASN A 168 -8.92 -13.40 -10.02
CA ASN A 168 -8.83 -14.65 -10.77
C ASN A 168 -10.14 -14.98 -11.53
N ASN A 169 -10.19 -16.14 -12.17
CA ASN A 169 -11.38 -16.59 -12.91
C ASN A 169 -12.60 -16.88 -12.02
N PHE A 170 -12.40 -17.12 -10.73
CA PHE A 170 -13.45 -17.35 -9.74
C PHE A 170 -13.99 -16.07 -9.11
N GLY A 171 -13.43 -14.90 -9.48
CA GLY A 171 -13.85 -13.61 -8.93
C GLY A 171 -13.18 -13.22 -7.62
N SER A 172 -12.25 -14.04 -7.09
CA SER A 172 -11.54 -13.75 -5.84
C SER A 172 -10.34 -12.84 -6.06
N VAL A 173 -10.10 -11.93 -5.11
CA VAL A 173 -8.87 -11.14 -5.06
C VAL A 173 -7.71 -12.04 -4.61
N ILE A 174 -6.79 -12.34 -5.52
CA ILE A 174 -5.65 -13.23 -5.26
C ILE A 174 -4.36 -12.49 -4.92
N HIS A 175 -4.27 -11.21 -5.29
CA HIS A 175 -3.09 -10.40 -5.05
C HIS A 175 -3.43 -8.91 -5.08
N THR A 176 -2.70 -8.10 -4.34
CA THR A 176 -2.78 -6.63 -4.44
C THR A 176 -1.40 -6.01 -4.59
N VAL A 177 -1.33 -4.91 -5.33
CA VAL A 177 -0.14 -4.06 -5.45
C VAL A 177 -0.50 -2.61 -5.26
N TYR A 178 0.41 -1.83 -4.69
CA TYR A 178 0.29 -0.37 -4.65
C TYR A 178 1.02 0.23 -5.85
N TYR A 179 0.45 1.21 -6.52
CA TYR A 179 1.07 1.89 -7.66
C TYR A 179 1.28 3.38 -7.38
N ARG A 180 2.53 3.82 -7.53
CA ARG A 180 2.94 5.23 -7.45
C ARG A 180 4.14 5.50 -8.35
N ASN A 181 4.13 6.63 -9.06
CA ASN A 181 5.22 7.17 -9.86
C ASN A 181 5.83 6.10 -10.80
N GLU A 182 4.98 5.44 -11.59
CA GLU A 182 5.33 4.37 -12.54
C GLU A 182 5.96 3.11 -11.91
N LYS A 183 5.88 2.95 -10.59
CA LYS A 183 6.37 1.79 -9.85
C LYS A 183 5.22 1.05 -9.19
N PHE A 184 5.22 -0.26 -9.35
CA PHE A 184 4.35 -1.19 -8.63
C PHE A 184 5.11 -1.74 -7.43
N TYR A 185 4.58 -1.51 -6.24
CA TYR A 185 5.06 -2.04 -4.98
C TYR A 185 4.32 -3.33 -4.70
N THR A 186 5.06 -4.42 -4.54
CA THR A 186 4.49 -5.75 -4.32
C THR A 186 5.24 -6.51 -3.24
N LYS A 187 4.57 -7.49 -2.65
CA LYS A 187 5.15 -8.45 -1.73
C LYS A 187 4.52 -9.82 -1.94
N ASN A 188 5.23 -10.91 -1.64
CA ASN A 188 4.65 -12.25 -1.67
C ASN A 188 5.12 -13.07 -0.48
N GLY A 189 4.28 -13.17 0.56
CA GLY A 189 4.58 -13.91 1.79
C GLY A 189 6.00 -13.66 2.31
N MET A 190 6.77 -14.75 2.43
CA MET A 190 8.14 -14.78 2.95
C MET A 190 9.21 -14.09 2.08
N PHE A 191 8.88 -13.65 0.87
CA PHE A 191 9.82 -12.94 -0.01
C PHE A 191 9.88 -11.44 0.33
N THR A 192 11.07 -10.84 0.14
CA THR A 192 11.23 -9.39 0.35
C THR A 192 10.22 -8.63 -0.50
N PRO A 193 9.71 -7.49 -0.01
CA PRO A 193 8.99 -6.60 -0.90
C PRO A 193 9.88 -6.22 -2.09
N ASP A 194 9.27 -6.10 -3.26
CA ASP A 194 9.95 -5.77 -4.51
C ASP A 194 9.16 -4.69 -5.24
N THR A 195 9.81 -4.10 -6.23
CA THR A 195 9.16 -3.20 -7.17
C THR A 195 9.32 -3.67 -8.61
N PHE A 196 8.33 -3.40 -9.43
CA PHE A 196 8.38 -3.64 -10.87
C PHE A 196 7.77 -2.47 -11.64
N LYS A 197 8.10 -2.39 -12.93
CA LYS A 197 7.58 -1.34 -13.84
C LYS A 197 6.63 -1.87 -14.92
N SER A 198 6.57 -3.19 -15.11
CA SER A 198 5.78 -3.81 -16.19
C SER A 198 4.79 -4.84 -15.65
N LEU A 199 3.51 -4.47 -15.61
CA LEU A 199 2.39 -5.39 -15.28
C LEU A 199 2.41 -6.64 -16.15
N ASN A 200 2.63 -6.49 -17.46
CA ASN A 200 2.65 -7.62 -18.39
C ASN A 200 3.67 -8.68 -18.00
N LYS A 201 4.92 -8.28 -17.74
CA LYS A 201 5.97 -9.22 -17.31
C LYS A 201 5.66 -9.86 -15.96
N PHE A 202 5.07 -9.09 -15.04
CA PHE A 202 4.75 -9.55 -13.69
C PHE A 202 3.61 -10.57 -13.68
N ILE A 203 2.49 -10.26 -14.32
CA ILE A 203 1.30 -11.13 -14.39
C ILE A 203 1.63 -12.44 -15.09
N GLN A 204 2.33 -12.39 -16.23
CA GLN A 204 2.66 -13.60 -16.98
C GLN A 204 3.51 -14.60 -16.17
N LYS A 205 4.42 -14.10 -15.33
CA LYS A 205 5.35 -14.95 -14.57
C LYS A 205 4.80 -15.42 -13.23
N THR A 206 3.91 -14.63 -12.63
CA THR A 206 3.57 -14.83 -11.21
C THR A 206 2.08 -15.09 -10.97
N TYR A 207 1.20 -14.46 -11.76
CA TYR A 207 -0.26 -14.49 -11.54
C TYR A 207 -0.99 -14.74 -12.86
N TRP A 208 -0.60 -15.80 -13.56
CA TRP A 208 -1.05 -16.13 -14.93
C TRP A 208 -2.55 -16.42 -15.02
N ASP A 209 -3.19 -16.74 -13.89
CA ASP A 209 -4.61 -16.98 -13.69
C ASP A 209 -5.42 -15.70 -13.40
N THR A 210 -4.77 -14.53 -13.36
CA THR A 210 -5.45 -13.23 -13.24
C THR A 210 -6.31 -12.96 -14.47
N LYS A 211 -7.63 -12.87 -14.28
CA LYS A 211 -8.62 -12.55 -15.31
C LYS A 211 -8.73 -11.05 -15.56
N LYS A 212 -8.81 -10.28 -14.48
CA LYS A 212 -8.95 -8.82 -14.53
C LYS A 212 -8.22 -8.16 -13.38
N ILE A 213 -7.95 -6.87 -13.55
CA ILE A 213 -7.38 -6.01 -12.53
C ILE A 213 -8.39 -4.92 -12.26
N ILE A 214 -8.65 -4.68 -10.99
CA ILE A 214 -9.49 -3.58 -10.52
C ILE A 214 -8.61 -2.56 -9.83
N VAL A 215 -8.75 -1.29 -10.20
CA VAL A 215 -7.98 -0.17 -9.64
C VAL A 215 -8.86 0.56 -8.64
N TYR A 216 -8.35 0.70 -7.43
CA TYR A 216 -9.04 1.29 -6.29
C TYR A 216 -8.29 2.52 -5.77
N ARG A 217 -9.06 3.50 -5.33
CA ARG A 217 -8.59 4.61 -4.49
C ARG A 217 -9.48 4.67 -3.25
N ILE A 218 -8.96 5.21 -2.17
CA ILE A 218 -9.76 5.36 -0.96
C ILE A 218 -10.96 6.26 -1.20
N ASP A 219 -12.09 5.91 -0.60
CA ASP A 219 -13.34 6.64 -0.73
C ASP A 219 -13.40 7.70 0.39
N GLU A 220 -13.04 8.93 0.06
CA GLU A 220 -12.93 10.00 1.06
C GLU A 220 -14.25 10.33 1.75
N ASP A 221 -15.36 10.23 1.04
CA ASP A 221 -16.68 10.56 1.57
C ASP A 221 -17.07 9.55 2.65
N LYS A 222 -16.76 8.26 2.42
CA LYS A 222 -17.00 7.21 3.41
C LYS A 222 -16.12 7.34 4.65
N ILE A 223 -14.88 7.80 4.50
CA ILE A 223 -13.99 8.02 5.65
C ILE A 223 -14.45 9.19 6.50
N LYS A 224 -14.84 10.31 5.89
CA LYS A 224 -15.30 11.51 6.62
C LYS A 224 -16.60 11.27 7.38
N SER A 225 -17.40 10.28 6.97
CA SER A 225 -18.66 9.91 7.61
C SER A 225 -18.53 8.96 8.81
N THR A 226 -17.31 8.51 9.14
CA THR A 226 -17.01 7.56 10.23
C THR A 226 -16.47 8.26 11.45
#